data_AF-A0A293LG11-F1
#
_entry.id   AF-A0A293LG11-F1
#
_cell.length_a   1.000
_cell.length_b   1.000
_cell.length_c   1.000
_cell.angle_alpha   90.00
_cell.angle_beta   90.00
_cell.angle_gamma   90.00
#
_symmetry.space_group_name_H-M   'P 1'
#
loop_
_entity.id
_entity.type
_entity.pdbx_description
1 polymer ?
#
loop_
_entity_poly.entity_id
_entity_poly.type
_entity_poly.pdbx_seq_one_letter_code
_entity_poly.pdbx_strand_id
1 'polypeptide(L)'
;MGDYGCRCREGFEMHHSHCHAKGPAPVILYTNGPDIRTLDMKDEVQGTVITGESHVQALDFDPRENVLYWTDSYEKTIKRSFLPNLTDSSAGIGFPQNLELKGLTKPNAIAVDWVGRSIYWMDTDLSSSRPRGRILVSLIDGRYRRTLFSSNMERPASLVLDPEKGWMFWSDAGSNPKIESAWMDGSKRRVLVGDKLGYPTGLTIDYAADHRIYWCDSKLNSIESVKQDGSNRVVVISGDLMHPFAMDLFEDSIFWVTRDSGEIYRQDKHGRGVRVRVKRNVEQPTGLRIFQPLKYNLSVANRCPTSACSHLCLLVPQGFRCACPDGSVLHILDFGSCDAGFEVPKPQPYRCPCRNGGHCEGVQEDKVVCKCPSEFEGMHCENFISRRRISSLGGASGVAAVLVPVIIVLIIMIVAATLFVCVRRRHFKQSGLGGSTQSVSFRSGTNVEFSPNFMRNRPVEANSGEPLDAEFGLNDVNKPTDFSNPMYEALGNLDTGDPAKGIERDDKKKKYERSVPKAAVLHPSTVLYRSHVRQTALDPTTVDTDKDTQNLVEEDKSEC
;
A
#
# COMPACT_ATOMS: atom_id res chain seq x y z
N MET A 1 20.65 -14.22 48.52
CA MET A 1 20.67 -13.88 47.08
C MET A 1 19.48 -14.58 46.45
N GLY A 2 18.72 -13.89 45.60
CA GLY A 2 17.73 -14.52 44.73
C GLY A 2 18.34 -14.69 43.34
N ASP A 3 18.11 -15.85 42.73
CA ASP A 3 18.39 -16.09 41.31
C ASP A 3 17.10 -15.87 40.49
N TYR A 4 17.21 -15.65 39.18
CA TYR A 4 16.06 -15.42 38.30
C TYR A 4 16.18 -16.19 36.98
N GLY A 5 15.13 -16.95 36.64
CA GLY A 5 15.06 -17.75 35.41
C GLY A 5 14.06 -17.18 34.42
N CYS A 6 14.49 -16.98 33.18
CA CYS A 6 13.59 -16.66 32.06
C CYS A 6 12.92 -17.94 31.51
N ARG A 7 11.68 -17.83 31.04
CA ARG A 7 10.98 -18.90 30.30
C ARG A 7 10.15 -18.29 29.16
N CYS A 8 10.01 -19.01 28.06
CA CYS A 8 9.19 -18.58 26.94
C CYS A 8 7.70 -18.90 27.16
N ARG A 9 6.82 -18.18 26.45
CA ARG A 9 5.38 -18.49 26.37
C ARG A 9 5.18 -19.80 25.59
N GLU A 10 4.06 -20.49 25.82
CA GLU A 10 3.61 -21.56 24.93
C GLU A 10 3.57 -21.08 23.47
N GLY A 11 3.99 -21.94 22.54
CA GLY A 11 4.20 -21.59 21.14
C GLY A 11 5.59 -21.01 20.82
N PHE A 12 6.40 -20.64 21.81
CA PHE A 12 7.75 -20.08 21.61
C PHE A 12 8.85 -21.04 22.10
N GLU A 13 10.05 -20.93 21.53
CA GLU A 13 11.26 -21.68 21.92
C GLU A 13 12.38 -20.73 22.32
N MET A 14 13.22 -21.15 23.27
CA MET A 14 14.37 -20.36 23.71
C MET A 14 15.59 -20.65 22.85
N HIS A 15 16.14 -19.62 22.23
CA HIS A 15 17.35 -19.66 21.42
C HIS A 15 18.23 -18.46 21.79
N HIS A 16 19.45 -18.72 22.28
CA HIS A 16 20.40 -17.69 22.76
C HIS A 16 19.78 -16.68 23.75
N SER A 17 18.98 -17.17 24.70
CA SER A 17 18.24 -16.38 25.71
C SER A 17 17.10 -15.49 25.18
N HIS A 18 16.81 -15.52 23.87
CA HIS A 18 15.63 -14.91 23.26
C HIS A 18 14.53 -15.95 23.01
N CYS A 19 13.28 -15.51 22.94
CA CYS A 19 12.12 -16.39 22.70
C CYS A 19 11.56 -16.17 21.30
N HIS A 20 11.74 -17.15 20.42
CA HIS A 20 11.27 -17.11 19.03
C HIS A 20 10.04 -18.00 18.81
N ALA A 21 9.17 -17.60 17.90
CA ALA A 21 7.92 -18.29 17.61
C ALA A 21 8.14 -19.60 16.84
N LYS A 22 7.45 -20.66 17.22
CA LYS A 22 7.38 -21.90 16.44
C LYS A 22 6.58 -21.68 15.15
N GLY A 23 6.96 -22.37 14.08
CA GLY A 23 6.23 -22.36 12.81
C GLY A 23 6.83 -21.38 11.78
N PRO A 24 6.00 -20.69 10.97
CA PRO A 24 6.49 -19.80 9.92
C PRO A 24 7.13 -18.52 10.49
N ALA A 25 8.05 -17.95 9.73
CA ALA A 25 8.65 -16.66 10.02
C ALA A 25 7.60 -15.53 9.99
N PRO A 26 7.82 -14.41 10.73
CA PRO A 26 6.97 -13.24 10.60
C PRO A 26 7.07 -12.63 9.20
N VAL A 27 5.94 -12.23 8.63
CA VAL A 27 5.86 -11.52 7.33
C VAL A 27 5.47 -10.07 7.59
N ILE A 28 6.20 -9.10 7.04
CA ILE A 28 5.80 -7.70 7.09
C ILE A 28 4.78 -7.43 5.99
N LEU A 29 3.55 -7.05 6.36
CA LEU A 29 2.56 -6.44 5.49
C LEU A 29 2.77 -4.91 5.49
N TYR A 30 2.90 -4.29 4.33
CA TYR A 30 3.08 -2.84 4.22
C TYR A 30 2.36 -2.25 3.01
N THR A 31 1.94 -0.99 3.14
CA THR A 31 1.42 -0.17 2.04
C THR A 31 2.55 0.30 1.13
N ASN A 32 2.34 0.25 -0.19
CA ASN A 32 3.21 0.84 -1.18
C ASN A 32 2.33 1.61 -2.20
N GLY A 33 1.86 2.80 -1.83
CA GLY A 33 0.95 3.62 -2.63
C GLY A 33 -0.37 2.90 -3.00
N PRO A 34 -0.57 2.50 -4.26
CA PRO A 34 -1.74 1.73 -4.72
C PRO A 34 -1.70 0.24 -4.36
N ASP A 35 -0.59 -0.27 -3.82
CA ASP A 35 -0.42 -1.69 -3.49
C ASP A 35 -0.40 -1.95 -1.98
N ILE A 36 -0.79 -3.17 -1.58
CA ILE A 36 -0.38 -3.79 -0.33
C ILE A 36 0.59 -4.92 -0.66
N ARG A 37 1.80 -4.85 -0.10
CA ARG A 37 2.92 -5.77 -0.40
C ARG A 37 3.40 -6.48 0.86
N THR A 38 4.17 -7.55 0.66
CA THR A 38 4.81 -8.34 1.72
C THR A 38 6.32 -8.38 1.63
N LEU A 39 6.95 -8.69 2.76
CA LEU A 39 8.33 -9.13 2.88
C LEU A 39 8.41 -10.27 3.90
N ASP A 40 8.81 -11.46 3.46
CA ASP A 40 9.14 -12.58 4.35
C ASP A 40 10.47 -12.30 5.06
N MET A 41 10.52 -12.44 6.39
CA MET A 41 11.71 -12.09 7.19
C MET A 41 12.80 -13.17 7.28
N LYS A 42 12.56 -14.35 6.70
CA LYS A 42 13.52 -15.47 6.67
C LYS A 42 14.19 -15.58 5.30
N ASP A 43 13.41 -15.55 4.23
CA ASP A 43 13.90 -15.75 2.86
C ASP A 43 14.05 -14.43 2.07
N GLU A 44 13.74 -13.29 2.68
CA GLU A 44 13.74 -11.92 2.10
C GLU A 44 12.89 -11.76 0.82
N VAL A 45 11.98 -12.72 0.57
CA VAL A 45 11.07 -12.75 -0.57
C VAL A 45 10.02 -11.66 -0.42
N GLN A 46 9.80 -10.90 -1.51
CA GLN A 46 8.76 -9.88 -1.60
C GLN A 46 7.56 -10.40 -2.39
N GLY A 47 6.35 -10.04 -1.96
CA GLY A 47 5.10 -10.39 -2.64
C GLY A 47 4.12 -9.22 -2.73
N THR A 48 3.04 -9.43 -3.47
CA THR A 48 1.92 -8.48 -3.61
C THR A 48 0.65 -9.16 -3.13
N VAL A 49 -0.13 -8.47 -2.30
CA VAL A 49 -1.33 -8.98 -1.64
C VAL A 49 -2.59 -8.30 -2.17
N ILE A 50 -2.53 -6.99 -2.44
CA ILE A 50 -3.54 -6.20 -3.16
C ILE A 50 -2.79 -5.24 -4.11
N THR A 51 -3.38 -4.92 -5.25
CA THR A 51 -2.89 -3.94 -6.22
C THR A 51 -4.05 -3.22 -6.89
N GLY A 52 -3.81 -2.06 -7.49
CA GLY A 52 -4.82 -1.28 -8.22
C GLY A 52 -5.77 -0.45 -7.34
N GLU A 53 -5.41 -0.19 -6.09
CA GLU A 53 -6.14 0.73 -5.20
C GLU A 53 -5.77 2.19 -5.50
N SER A 54 -6.58 3.16 -5.06
CA SER A 54 -6.36 4.57 -5.39
C SER A 54 -5.36 5.25 -4.43
N HIS A 55 -5.52 5.08 -3.11
CA HIS A 55 -4.53 5.44 -2.10
C HIS A 55 -4.80 4.70 -0.77
N VAL A 56 -4.10 3.57 -0.57
CA VAL A 56 -4.19 2.80 0.68
C VAL A 56 -3.59 3.61 1.83
N GLN A 57 -4.41 3.90 2.84
CA GLN A 57 -4.06 4.80 3.95
C GLN A 57 -3.82 4.07 5.28
N ALA A 58 -4.43 2.90 5.48
CA ALA A 58 -4.13 2.00 6.60
C ALA A 58 -4.59 0.57 6.28
N LEU A 59 -3.99 -0.42 6.95
CA LEU A 59 -4.38 -1.83 6.87
C LEU A 59 -4.33 -2.51 8.24
N ASP A 60 -5.20 -3.50 8.43
CA ASP A 60 -5.16 -4.45 9.54
C ASP A 60 -5.86 -5.76 9.13
N PHE A 61 -5.74 -6.86 9.87
CA PHE A 61 -6.27 -8.15 9.45
C PHE A 61 -6.92 -8.96 10.56
N ASP A 62 -7.90 -9.79 10.19
CA ASP A 62 -8.44 -10.84 11.04
C ASP A 62 -7.56 -12.10 10.93
N PRO A 63 -6.76 -12.45 11.96
CA PRO A 63 -5.95 -13.67 11.98
C PRO A 63 -6.80 -14.95 12.04
N ARG A 64 -8.10 -14.86 12.34
CA ARG A 64 -8.96 -16.03 12.56
C ARG A 64 -9.50 -16.61 11.24
N GLU A 65 -10.10 -15.78 10.41
CA GLU A 65 -10.64 -16.19 9.10
C GLU A 65 -9.68 -15.87 7.94
N ASN A 66 -8.52 -15.25 8.25
CA ASN A 66 -7.52 -14.74 7.31
C ASN A 66 -8.11 -13.73 6.32
N VAL A 67 -8.67 -12.63 6.85
CA VAL A 67 -9.27 -11.55 6.05
C VAL A 67 -8.51 -10.24 6.30
N LEU A 68 -7.95 -9.66 5.25
CA LEU A 68 -7.31 -8.34 5.25
C LEU A 68 -8.37 -7.25 5.12
N TYR A 69 -8.23 -6.17 5.88
CA TYR A 69 -9.05 -4.95 5.82
C TYR A 69 -8.15 -3.74 5.57
N TRP A 70 -8.58 -2.81 4.74
CA TRP A 70 -7.84 -1.57 4.51
C TRP A 70 -8.74 -0.38 4.20
N THR A 71 -8.21 0.82 4.41
CA THR A 71 -8.88 2.08 4.07
C THR A 71 -8.28 2.65 2.79
N ASP A 72 -9.14 3.03 1.83
CA ASP A 72 -8.75 3.89 0.72
C ASP A 72 -9.21 5.31 1.02
N SER A 73 -8.27 6.25 1.13
CA SER A 73 -8.60 7.63 1.52
C SER A 73 -9.00 8.54 0.36
N TYR A 74 -8.81 8.11 -0.88
CA TYR A 74 -9.17 8.84 -2.09
C TYR A 74 -10.59 8.47 -2.56
N GLU A 75 -10.86 7.16 -2.69
CA GLU A 75 -12.21 6.62 -2.93
C GLU A 75 -13.12 6.79 -1.71
N LYS A 76 -12.54 6.95 -0.51
CA LYS A 76 -13.24 7.05 0.79
C LYS A 76 -14.01 5.76 1.09
N THR A 77 -13.35 4.63 0.89
CA THR A 77 -13.91 3.30 1.11
C THR A 77 -13.15 2.56 2.20
N ILE A 78 -13.79 1.53 2.76
CA ILE A 78 -13.11 0.47 3.49
C ILE A 78 -13.40 -0.81 2.72
N LYS A 79 -12.34 -1.48 2.30
CA LYS A 79 -12.40 -2.72 1.52
C LYS A 79 -11.81 -3.85 2.34
N ARG A 80 -12.15 -5.07 1.95
CA ARG A 80 -11.60 -6.31 2.52
C ARG A 80 -11.33 -7.35 1.44
N SER A 81 -10.46 -8.30 1.74
CA SER A 81 -10.26 -9.50 0.91
C SER A 81 -9.76 -10.65 1.77
N PHE A 82 -9.90 -11.89 1.28
CA PHE A 82 -9.16 -13.00 1.89
C PHE A 82 -7.66 -12.78 1.69
N LEU A 83 -6.92 -12.86 2.79
CA LEU A 83 -5.46 -12.82 2.79
C LEU A 83 -4.96 -14.10 2.08
N PRO A 84 -4.14 -13.99 1.02
CA PRO A 84 -3.52 -15.15 0.39
C PRO A 84 -2.53 -15.82 1.36
N ASN A 85 -2.10 -17.04 1.06
CA ASN A 85 -1.10 -17.71 1.88
C ASN A 85 0.26 -17.01 1.75
N LEU A 86 0.63 -16.19 2.74
CA LEU A 86 1.81 -15.34 2.68
C LEU A 86 3.15 -16.11 2.66
N THR A 87 3.15 -17.41 2.97
CA THR A 87 4.33 -18.29 2.88
C THR A 87 4.37 -19.12 1.60
N ASP A 88 3.41 -18.95 0.68
CA ASP A 88 3.36 -19.64 -0.61
C ASP A 88 3.56 -18.63 -1.74
N SER A 89 4.77 -18.61 -2.32
CA SER A 89 5.11 -17.75 -3.46
C SER A 89 4.32 -18.06 -4.74
N SER A 90 3.59 -19.17 -4.79
CA SER A 90 2.68 -19.53 -5.87
C SER A 90 1.21 -19.13 -5.61
N ALA A 91 0.92 -18.39 -4.53
CA ALA A 91 -0.38 -17.80 -4.30
C ALA A 91 -0.71 -16.69 -5.34
N GLY A 92 -2.00 -16.44 -5.57
CA GLY A 92 -2.49 -15.27 -6.30
C GLY A 92 -2.65 -14.04 -5.40
N ILE A 93 -3.03 -12.93 -6.03
CA ILE A 93 -3.34 -11.67 -5.37
C ILE A 93 -4.79 -11.72 -4.85
N GLY A 94 -5.08 -11.02 -3.74
CA GLY A 94 -6.44 -10.87 -3.22
C GLY A 94 -7.41 -10.21 -4.21
N PHE A 95 -8.70 -10.44 -3.99
CA PHE A 95 -9.79 -9.81 -4.75
C PHE A 95 -10.56 -8.82 -3.85
N PRO A 96 -10.49 -7.49 -4.09
CA PRO A 96 -11.15 -6.49 -3.25
C PRO A 96 -12.68 -6.61 -3.23
N GLN A 97 -13.25 -6.61 -2.03
CA GLN A 97 -14.69 -6.43 -1.76
C GLN A 97 -14.88 -5.15 -0.94
N ASN A 98 -15.66 -4.21 -1.45
CA ASN A 98 -16.02 -2.98 -0.73
C ASN A 98 -17.07 -3.28 0.36
N LEU A 99 -16.94 -2.68 1.55
CA LEU A 99 -17.94 -2.78 2.62
C LEU A 99 -19.13 -1.82 2.43
N GLU A 100 -19.04 -0.88 1.49
CA GLU A 100 -20.10 0.08 1.12
C GLU A 100 -20.55 1.00 2.28
N LEU A 101 -19.64 1.27 3.22
CA LEU A 101 -19.87 2.11 4.39
C LEU A 101 -20.18 3.55 3.98
N LYS A 102 -21.40 4.01 4.28
CA LYS A 102 -21.88 5.35 3.95
C LYS A 102 -21.33 6.41 4.89
N GLY A 103 -21.00 7.58 4.35
CA GLY A 103 -20.62 8.77 5.12
C GLY A 103 -19.15 8.85 5.57
N LEU A 104 -18.27 8.05 4.95
CA LEU A 104 -16.82 8.20 5.04
C LEU A 104 -16.36 9.48 4.32
N THR A 105 -15.29 10.12 4.81
CA THR A 105 -14.82 11.43 4.31
C THR A 105 -13.32 11.47 4.06
N LYS A 106 -12.53 10.93 4.98
CA LYS A 106 -11.13 10.53 4.81
C LYS A 106 -10.78 9.47 5.88
N PRO A 107 -10.89 8.17 5.56
CA PRO A 107 -10.61 7.10 6.52
C PRO A 107 -9.09 6.90 6.72
N ASN A 108 -8.59 7.33 7.89
CA ASN A 108 -7.15 7.43 8.19
C ASN A 108 -6.53 6.16 8.80
N ALA A 109 -7.29 5.39 9.59
CA ALA A 109 -6.79 4.24 10.33
C ALA A 109 -7.90 3.19 10.50
N ILE A 110 -7.52 1.92 10.61
CA ILE A 110 -8.41 0.79 10.86
C ILE A 110 -7.76 -0.18 11.85
N ALA A 111 -8.59 -0.83 12.67
CA ALA A 111 -8.19 -1.92 13.55
C ALA A 111 -9.32 -2.97 13.65
N VAL A 112 -8.94 -4.25 13.70
CA VAL A 112 -9.87 -5.40 13.68
C VAL A 112 -10.00 -6.01 15.07
N ASP A 113 -11.24 -6.19 15.54
CA ASP A 113 -11.54 -6.97 16.74
C ASP A 113 -11.75 -8.44 16.34
N TRP A 114 -10.65 -9.21 16.38
CA TRP A 114 -10.65 -10.63 16.02
C TRP A 114 -11.46 -11.51 16.99
N VAL A 115 -11.69 -11.04 18.23
CA VAL A 115 -12.46 -11.74 19.26
C VAL A 115 -13.94 -11.42 19.10
N GLY A 116 -14.33 -10.15 19.30
CA GLY A 116 -15.70 -9.64 19.27
C GLY A 116 -16.34 -9.59 17.88
N ARG A 117 -15.54 -9.72 16.81
CA ARG A 117 -15.98 -9.76 15.39
C ARG A 117 -16.56 -8.42 14.90
N SER A 118 -15.84 -7.34 15.21
CA SER A 118 -16.14 -5.97 14.79
C SER A 118 -14.93 -5.34 14.09
N ILE A 119 -15.15 -4.26 13.33
CA ILE A 119 -14.07 -3.39 12.84
C ILE A 119 -14.25 -1.98 13.40
N TYR A 120 -13.14 -1.34 13.72
CA TYR A 120 -13.08 0.01 14.26
C TYR A 120 -12.20 0.86 13.34
N TRP A 121 -12.59 2.10 13.06
CA TRP A 121 -11.83 2.97 12.17
C TRP A 121 -11.89 4.44 12.56
N MET A 122 -10.92 5.19 12.04
CA MET A 122 -10.85 6.63 12.11
C MET A 122 -11.24 7.25 10.79
N ASP A 123 -12.07 8.28 10.84
CA ASP A 123 -12.44 9.10 9.69
C ASP A 123 -12.30 10.58 10.05
N THR A 124 -11.62 11.36 9.21
CA THR A 124 -11.45 12.81 9.44
C THR A 124 -12.43 13.59 8.60
N ASP A 125 -13.45 14.15 9.23
CA ASP A 125 -14.40 15.06 8.59
C ASP A 125 -13.70 16.35 8.14
N LEU A 126 -13.57 16.51 6.82
CA LEU A 126 -13.00 17.68 6.15
C LEU A 126 -14.08 18.61 5.55
N SER A 127 -15.36 18.40 5.88
CA SER A 127 -16.47 19.22 5.33
C SER A 127 -16.49 20.66 5.86
N SER A 128 -15.74 20.96 6.92
CA SER A 128 -15.68 22.29 7.54
C SER A 128 -14.24 22.78 7.71
N SER A 129 -14.08 24.10 7.86
CA SER A 129 -12.77 24.77 7.97
C SER A 129 -11.89 24.33 9.15
N ARG A 130 -12.42 23.54 10.08
CA ARG A 130 -11.65 22.78 11.07
C ARG A 130 -11.91 21.29 10.86
N PRO A 131 -10.88 20.47 10.61
CA PRO A 131 -11.01 19.01 10.60
C PRO A 131 -11.61 18.48 11.91
N ARG A 132 -12.46 17.46 11.83
CA ARG A 132 -12.95 16.73 13.02
C ARG A 132 -12.67 15.25 12.88
N GLY A 133 -11.81 14.72 13.76
CA GLY A 133 -11.61 13.29 13.87
C GLY A 133 -12.83 12.59 14.45
N ARG A 134 -13.22 11.48 13.83
CA ARG A 134 -14.25 10.55 14.32
C ARG A 134 -13.64 9.16 14.53
N ILE A 135 -14.08 8.45 15.55
CA ILE A 135 -13.85 7.01 15.73
C ILE A 135 -15.20 6.30 15.66
N LEU A 136 -15.27 5.25 14.85
CA LEU A 136 -16.48 4.51 14.53
C LEU A 136 -16.26 3.00 14.67
N VAL A 137 -17.36 2.26 14.81
CA VAL A 137 -17.40 0.80 14.85
C VAL A 137 -18.53 0.27 13.96
N SER A 138 -18.36 -0.94 13.43
CA SER A 138 -19.42 -1.75 12.82
C SER A 138 -19.16 -3.22 13.10
N LEU A 139 -20.11 -4.10 12.76
CA LEU A 139 -19.79 -5.52 12.60
C LEU A 139 -18.69 -5.72 11.55
N ILE A 140 -17.98 -6.84 11.61
CA ILE A 140 -16.87 -7.20 10.69
C ILE A 140 -17.29 -7.34 9.21
N ASP A 141 -18.58 -7.30 8.91
CA ASP A 141 -19.15 -7.26 7.56
C ASP A 141 -19.70 -5.88 7.14
N GLY A 142 -19.43 -4.83 7.93
CA GLY A 142 -19.79 -3.44 7.66
C GLY A 142 -21.19 -3.02 8.13
N ARG A 143 -22.04 -3.94 8.59
CA ARG A 143 -23.39 -3.61 9.09
C ARG A 143 -23.37 -2.84 10.41
N TYR A 144 -24.44 -2.09 10.66
CA TYR A 144 -24.71 -1.45 11.96
C TYR A 144 -23.62 -0.46 12.41
N ARG A 145 -23.26 0.50 11.53
CA ARG A 145 -22.30 1.56 11.85
C ARG A 145 -22.76 2.42 13.04
N ARG A 146 -21.88 2.58 14.04
CA ARG A 146 -22.03 3.48 15.19
C ARG A 146 -20.81 4.39 15.34
N THR A 147 -21.03 5.66 15.64
CA THR A 147 -20.00 6.64 15.99
C THR A 147 -19.75 6.58 17.50
N LEU A 148 -18.50 6.33 17.91
CA LEU A 148 -18.09 6.29 19.32
C LEU A 148 -17.57 7.64 19.80
N PHE A 149 -16.75 8.31 18.98
CA PHE A 149 -16.24 9.65 19.24
C PHE A 149 -16.36 10.54 18.00
N SER A 150 -16.69 11.82 18.21
CA SER A 150 -16.86 12.83 17.15
C SER A 150 -16.34 14.23 17.56
N SER A 151 -15.65 14.31 18.70
CA SER A 151 -15.25 15.58 19.34
C SER A 151 -13.89 15.46 20.03
N ASN A 152 -13.28 16.63 20.26
CA ASN A 152 -11.96 16.77 20.89
C ASN A 152 -10.89 15.91 20.21
N MET A 153 -10.87 15.89 18.88
CA MET A 153 -9.92 15.14 18.07
C MET A 153 -9.75 15.87 16.73
N GLU A 154 -8.54 16.31 16.39
CA GLU A 154 -8.29 17.19 15.23
C GLU A 154 -7.62 16.44 14.06
N ARG A 155 -6.58 15.66 14.36
CA ARG A 155 -5.77 14.93 13.37
C ARG A 155 -5.51 13.50 13.86
N PRO A 156 -6.55 12.65 13.91
CA PRO A 156 -6.39 11.25 14.29
C PRO A 156 -5.44 10.53 13.32
N ALA A 157 -4.42 9.87 13.87
CA ALA A 157 -3.32 9.29 13.09
C ALA A 157 -3.28 7.75 13.16
N SER A 158 -3.41 7.16 14.35
CA SER A 158 -3.34 5.70 14.52
C SER A 158 -4.33 5.19 15.56
N LEU A 159 -4.86 3.98 15.31
CA LEU A 159 -5.81 3.25 16.15
C LEU A 159 -5.29 1.84 16.40
N VAL A 160 -5.38 1.37 17.64
CA VAL A 160 -5.15 -0.03 18.01
C VAL A 160 -6.15 -0.48 19.08
N LEU A 161 -6.42 -1.79 19.11
CA LEU A 161 -7.40 -2.42 20.00
C LEU A 161 -6.71 -3.47 20.87
N ASP A 162 -7.22 -3.67 22.08
CA ASP A 162 -6.92 -4.82 22.92
C ASP A 162 -8.21 -5.58 23.23
N PRO A 163 -8.64 -6.51 22.34
CA PRO A 163 -9.82 -7.35 22.56
C PRO A 163 -9.73 -8.27 23.77
N GLU A 164 -8.51 -8.63 24.20
CA GLU A 164 -8.31 -9.50 25.37
C GLU A 164 -8.71 -8.77 26.67
N LYS A 165 -8.42 -7.46 26.74
CA LYS A 165 -8.74 -6.58 27.87
C LYS A 165 -10.01 -5.74 27.67
N GLY A 166 -10.50 -5.57 26.45
CA GLY A 166 -11.67 -4.73 26.11
C GLY A 166 -11.37 -3.22 25.98
N TRP A 167 -10.15 -2.85 25.59
CA TRP A 167 -9.71 -1.45 25.46
C TRP A 167 -9.41 -1.05 24.00
N MET A 168 -9.46 0.25 23.72
CA MET A 168 -8.94 0.85 22.49
C MET A 168 -8.03 2.04 22.83
N PHE A 169 -7.00 2.25 22.00
CA PHE A 169 -5.99 3.29 22.16
C PHE A 169 -5.76 4.03 20.84
N TRP A 170 -5.57 5.34 20.90
CA TRP A 170 -5.35 6.14 19.69
C TRP A 170 -4.46 7.36 19.90
N SER A 171 -3.90 7.84 18.79
CA SER A 171 -3.15 9.10 18.73
C SER A 171 -3.88 10.20 17.95
N ASP A 172 -3.86 11.40 18.50
CA ASP A 172 -4.21 12.65 17.82
C ASP A 172 -2.93 13.49 17.67
N ALA A 173 -2.55 13.79 16.44
CA ALA A 173 -1.38 14.59 16.09
C ALA A 173 -1.75 16.05 15.73
N GLY A 174 -2.86 16.55 16.28
CA GLY A 174 -3.39 17.90 16.06
C GLY A 174 -2.62 19.02 16.75
N SER A 175 -3.30 20.15 17.00
CA SER A 175 -2.75 21.32 17.71
C SER A 175 -2.45 21.06 19.20
N ASN A 176 -3.09 20.06 19.80
CA ASN A 176 -2.82 19.57 21.15
C ASN A 176 -2.52 18.04 21.08
N PRO A 177 -1.27 17.64 20.78
CA PRO A 177 -0.91 16.25 20.54
C PRO A 177 -1.12 15.37 21.78
N LYS A 178 -1.75 14.21 21.61
CA LYS A 178 -2.11 13.31 22.71
C LYS A 178 -2.25 11.86 22.27
N ILE A 179 -2.08 10.96 23.23
CA ILE A 179 -2.50 9.56 23.14
C ILE A 179 -3.64 9.36 24.14
N GLU A 180 -4.74 8.79 23.69
CA GLU A 180 -5.95 8.55 24.48
C GLU A 180 -6.28 7.06 24.57
N SER A 181 -7.08 6.70 25.55
CA SER A 181 -7.59 5.34 25.77
C SER A 181 -9.06 5.36 26.16
N ALA A 182 -9.80 4.31 25.80
CA ALA A 182 -11.19 4.09 26.20
C ALA A 182 -11.49 2.59 26.23
N TRP A 183 -12.66 2.21 26.77
CA TRP A 183 -13.23 0.88 26.52
C TRP A 183 -13.75 0.81 25.08
N MET A 184 -13.81 -0.38 24.47
CA MET A 184 -14.20 -0.51 23.06
C MET A 184 -15.67 -0.15 22.80
N ASP A 185 -16.52 -0.07 23.83
CA ASP A 185 -17.88 0.49 23.74
C ASP A 185 -17.92 2.03 23.60
N GLY A 186 -16.78 2.71 23.66
CA GLY A 186 -16.65 4.17 23.65
C GLY A 186 -16.74 4.82 25.04
N SER A 187 -16.96 4.04 26.11
CA SER A 187 -17.00 4.56 27.47
C SER A 187 -15.61 4.74 28.08
N LYS A 188 -15.53 5.41 29.23
CA LYS A 188 -14.30 5.61 30.03
C LYS A 188 -13.12 6.27 29.27
N ARG A 189 -13.39 7.08 28.23
CA ARG A 189 -12.37 7.88 27.52
C ARG A 189 -11.52 8.70 28.51
N ARG A 190 -10.20 8.56 28.42
CA ARG A 190 -9.19 9.33 29.16
C ARG A 190 -7.98 9.63 28.27
N VAL A 191 -7.24 10.68 28.59
CA VAL A 191 -5.89 10.88 28.05
C VAL A 191 -4.95 9.88 28.75
N LEU A 192 -4.15 9.16 27.98
CA LEU A 192 -3.12 8.23 28.46
C LEU A 192 -1.75 8.94 28.51
N VAL A 193 -1.43 9.73 27.47
CA VAL A 193 -0.24 10.58 27.41
C VAL A 193 -0.64 11.93 26.83
N GLY A 194 -0.31 13.02 27.52
CA GLY A 194 -0.63 14.40 27.12
C GLY A 194 0.52 15.39 27.32
N ASP A 195 1.71 14.91 27.69
CA ASP A 195 2.93 15.70 27.81
C ASP A 195 3.98 15.21 26.81
N LYS A 196 4.91 16.08 26.40
CA LYS A 196 6.08 15.72 25.56
C LYS A 196 5.71 14.84 24.35
N LEU A 197 4.74 15.31 23.58
CA LEU A 197 4.34 14.73 22.30
C LEU A 197 4.49 15.80 21.21
N GLY A 198 5.00 15.37 20.06
CA GLY A 198 5.16 16.16 18.86
C GLY A 198 4.04 15.82 17.87
N TYR A 199 4.22 14.75 17.09
CA TYR A 199 3.22 14.17 16.18
C TYR A 199 3.23 12.63 16.33
N PRO A 200 2.49 12.06 17.29
CA PRO A 200 2.39 10.61 17.48
C PRO A 200 1.64 9.97 16.30
N THR A 201 2.37 9.31 15.40
CA THR A 201 1.88 8.90 14.07
C THR A 201 1.51 7.43 13.95
N GLY A 202 2.13 6.55 14.74
CA GLY A 202 1.89 5.11 14.70
C GLY A 202 1.84 4.49 16.09
N LEU A 203 0.94 3.51 16.28
CA LEU A 203 0.73 2.77 17.53
C LEU A 203 0.79 1.25 17.30
N THR A 204 1.26 0.52 18.31
CA THR A 204 1.12 -0.95 18.44
C THR A 204 1.06 -1.36 19.92
N ILE A 205 0.68 -2.61 20.19
CA ILE A 205 0.54 -3.20 21.52
C ILE A 205 1.37 -4.49 21.61
N ASP A 206 2.17 -4.62 22.66
CA ASP A 206 2.83 -5.88 23.01
C ASP A 206 1.94 -6.71 23.96
N TYR A 207 1.05 -7.51 23.36
CA TYR A 207 0.17 -8.44 24.08
C TYR A 207 0.93 -9.50 24.90
N ALA A 208 2.22 -9.72 24.64
CA ALA A 208 3.05 -10.64 25.43
C ALA A 208 3.72 -9.95 26.64
N ALA A 209 4.09 -8.67 26.50
CA ALA A 209 4.70 -7.87 27.57
C ALA A 209 3.67 -6.98 28.31
N ASP A 210 2.73 -7.61 29.02
CA ASP A 210 1.72 -6.93 29.86
C ASP A 210 0.87 -5.88 29.08
N HIS A 211 0.58 -6.19 27.81
CA HIS A 211 -0.25 -5.37 26.91
C HIS A 211 0.27 -3.92 26.78
N ARG A 212 1.60 -3.76 26.84
CA ARG A 212 2.31 -2.47 26.81
C ARG A 212 2.11 -1.75 25.47
N ILE A 213 1.79 -0.46 25.54
CA ILE A 213 1.61 0.41 24.37
C ILE A 213 2.97 0.91 23.89
N TYR A 214 3.20 0.87 22.59
CA TYR A 214 4.36 1.49 21.92
C TYR A 214 3.86 2.49 20.87
N TRP A 215 4.54 3.63 20.73
CA TRP A 215 4.26 4.61 19.68
C TRP A 215 5.52 5.21 19.08
N CYS A 216 5.41 5.68 17.83
CA CYS A 216 6.41 6.57 17.22
C CYS A 216 5.89 8.01 17.19
N ASP A 217 6.79 8.95 17.47
CA ASP A 217 6.55 10.36 17.25
C ASP A 217 7.40 10.83 16.06
N SER A 218 6.75 11.17 14.96
CA SER A 218 7.44 11.60 13.74
C SER A 218 8.21 12.90 13.94
N LYS A 219 7.69 13.84 14.77
CA LYS A 219 8.29 15.17 14.97
C LYS A 219 9.44 15.15 15.97
N LEU A 220 9.31 14.39 17.06
CA LEU A 220 10.38 14.21 18.04
C LEU A 220 11.44 13.20 17.57
N ASN A 221 11.16 12.43 16.51
CA ASN A 221 11.95 11.28 16.05
C ASN A 221 12.26 10.34 17.24
N SER A 222 11.21 9.88 17.91
CA SER A 222 11.30 8.93 19.01
C SER A 222 10.39 7.73 18.78
N ILE A 223 10.77 6.60 19.39
CA ILE A 223 9.88 5.49 19.71
C ILE A 223 9.85 5.38 21.23
N GLU A 224 8.65 5.41 21.79
CA GLU A 224 8.41 5.38 23.23
C GLU A 224 7.42 4.26 23.58
N SER A 225 7.35 3.92 24.87
CA SER A 225 6.41 2.93 25.38
C SER A 225 5.90 3.25 26.77
N VAL A 226 4.68 2.79 27.10
CA VAL A 226 4.00 3.03 28.38
C VAL A 226 3.08 1.87 28.73
N LYS A 227 2.84 1.62 30.02
CA LYS A 227 1.80 0.66 30.45
C LYS A 227 0.39 1.20 30.17
N GLN A 228 -0.61 0.31 30.14
CA GLN A 228 -2.01 0.68 29.87
C GLN A 228 -2.61 1.67 30.88
N ASP A 229 -2.04 1.77 32.08
CA ASP A 229 -2.42 2.71 33.14
C ASP A 229 -1.76 4.10 33.02
N GLY A 230 -0.80 4.28 32.10
CA GLY A 230 0.00 5.49 31.93
C GLY A 230 1.33 5.47 32.70
N SER A 231 1.60 4.43 33.49
CA SER A 231 2.83 4.30 34.28
C SER A 231 4.01 3.73 33.48
N ASN A 232 5.22 3.88 34.02
CA ASN A 232 6.46 3.40 33.42
C ASN A 232 6.60 3.79 31.93
N ARG A 233 6.48 5.10 31.64
CA ARG A 233 6.78 5.69 30.33
C ARG A 233 8.31 5.67 30.11
N VAL A 234 8.75 5.11 28.99
CA VAL A 234 10.17 4.95 28.64
C VAL A 234 10.39 5.36 27.19
N VAL A 235 11.39 6.21 26.93
CA VAL A 235 11.92 6.44 25.59
C VAL A 235 12.79 5.25 25.21
N VAL A 236 12.40 4.54 24.14
CA VAL A 236 13.00 3.25 23.74
C VAL A 236 14.07 3.47 22.68
N ILE A 237 13.75 4.27 21.65
CA ILE A 237 14.67 4.64 20.57
C ILE A 237 14.52 6.14 20.35
N SER A 238 15.63 6.86 20.16
CA SER A 238 15.62 8.31 19.89
C SER A 238 16.84 8.71 19.08
N GLY A 239 16.78 9.86 18.44
CA GLY A 239 17.81 10.36 17.52
C GLY A 239 17.19 10.65 16.16
N ASP A 240 17.92 10.41 15.08
CA ASP A 240 17.39 10.56 13.72
C ASP A 240 16.73 9.27 13.24
N LEU A 241 15.39 9.20 13.34
CA LEU A 241 14.58 8.05 12.91
C LEU A 241 13.95 8.24 11.51
N MET A 242 14.34 9.29 10.76
CA MET A 242 13.83 9.61 9.42
C MET A 242 12.29 9.80 9.36
N HIS A 243 11.73 10.51 10.34
CA HIS A 243 10.28 10.76 10.47
C HIS A 243 9.44 9.46 10.47
N PRO A 244 9.51 8.64 11.53
CA PRO A 244 8.84 7.34 11.63
C PRO A 244 7.31 7.50 11.57
N PHE A 245 6.65 6.86 10.61
CA PHE A 245 5.22 7.06 10.36
C PHE A 245 4.33 5.97 10.97
N ALA A 246 4.42 4.74 10.47
CA ALA A 246 3.71 3.59 11.03
C ALA A 246 4.71 2.61 11.67
N MET A 247 4.26 1.86 12.67
CA MET A 247 5.04 0.80 13.30
C MET A 247 4.19 -0.43 13.59
N ASP A 248 4.88 -1.55 13.80
CA ASP A 248 4.35 -2.71 14.48
C ASP A 248 5.50 -3.53 15.11
N LEU A 249 5.19 -4.48 16.00
CA LEU A 249 6.19 -5.29 16.70
C LEU A 249 5.89 -6.79 16.66
N PHE A 250 6.93 -7.60 16.88
CA PHE A 250 6.84 -9.04 17.12
C PHE A 250 8.11 -9.55 17.82
N GLU A 251 7.99 -10.57 18.68
CA GLU A 251 9.07 -11.09 19.52
C GLU A 251 9.78 -9.96 20.30
N ASP A 252 11.10 -9.79 20.12
CA ASP A 252 11.90 -8.69 20.66
C ASP A 252 12.12 -7.55 19.65
N SER A 253 11.49 -7.56 18.48
CA SER A 253 11.72 -6.56 17.41
C SER A 253 10.56 -5.57 17.24
N ILE A 254 10.88 -4.27 17.23
CA ILE A 254 10.02 -3.21 16.69
C ILE A 254 10.42 -2.97 15.24
N PHE A 255 9.41 -2.86 14.37
CA PHE A 255 9.52 -2.49 12.98
C PHE A 255 8.82 -1.16 12.73
N TRP A 256 9.47 -0.23 12.04
CA TRP A 256 8.84 1.03 11.64
C TRP A 256 9.17 1.39 10.19
N VAL A 257 8.27 2.13 9.55
CA VAL A 257 8.47 2.67 8.21
C VAL A 257 8.64 4.19 8.26
N THR A 258 9.59 4.69 7.49
CA THR A 258 10.00 6.11 7.44
C THR A 258 9.20 6.86 6.38
N ARG A 259 8.68 8.05 6.71
CA ARG A 259 7.90 8.85 5.75
C ARG A 259 8.78 9.43 4.64
N ASP A 260 10.00 9.86 5.00
CA ASP A 260 10.83 10.67 4.12
C ASP A 260 11.77 9.83 3.25
N SER A 261 12.36 8.76 3.80
CA SER A 261 13.29 7.90 3.05
C SER A 261 12.64 6.71 2.35
N GLY A 262 11.38 6.36 2.69
CA GLY A 262 10.68 5.21 2.09
C GLY A 262 11.31 3.87 2.45
N GLU A 263 11.68 3.68 3.72
CA GLU A 263 12.45 2.54 4.21
C GLU A 263 11.79 1.90 5.44
N ILE A 264 11.92 0.58 5.56
CA ILE A 264 11.51 -0.15 6.77
C ILE A 264 12.75 -0.49 7.58
N TYR A 265 12.71 -0.19 8.86
CA TYR A 265 13.75 -0.49 9.84
C TYR A 265 13.25 -1.46 10.90
N ARG A 266 14.18 -2.23 11.47
CA ARG A 266 14.01 -3.16 12.60
C ARG A 266 15.04 -2.81 13.68
N GLN A 267 14.62 -2.75 14.94
CA GLN A 267 15.52 -2.69 16.10
C GLN A 267 14.89 -3.44 17.29
N ASP A 268 15.68 -3.78 18.30
CA ASP A 268 15.20 -4.38 19.54
C ASP A 268 14.20 -3.46 20.28
N LYS A 269 13.15 -4.06 20.85
CA LYS A 269 12.03 -3.36 21.52
C LYS A 269 12.37 -2.70 22.86
N HIS A 270 13.60 -2.89 23.35
CA HIS A 270 14.18 -2.21 24.51
C HIS A 270 15.30 -1.25 24.08
N GLY A 271 15.40 -0.93 22.78
CA GLY A 271 16.39 -0.01 22.20
C GLY A 271 17.77 -0.61 21.98
N ARG A 272 17.97 -1.91 22.29
CA ARG A 272 19.28 -2.57 22.26
C ARG A 272 19.84 -2.73 20.83
N GLY A 273 21.15 -2.88 20.73
CA GLY A 273 21.84 -3.13 19.45
C GLY A 273 21.75 -1.95 18.47
N VAL A 274 21.83 -2.26 17.18
CA VAL A 274 21.78 -1.27 16.08
C VAL A 274 20.51 -1.45 15.26
N ARG A 275 19.97 -0.35 14.73
CA ARG A 275 18.89 -0.41 13.73
C ARG A 275 19.37 -1.08 12.44
N VAL A 276 18.58 -2.04 11.95
CA VAL A 276 18.79 -2.74 10.68
C VAL A 276 17.73 -2.29 9.70
N ARG A 277 18.13 -1.85 8.51
CA ARG A 277 17.20 -1.51 7.43
C ARG A 277 16.84 -2.78 6.65
N VAL A 278 15.57 -3.16 6.66
CA VAL A 278 15.07 -4.41 6.05
C VAL A 278 14.44 -4.21 4.66
N LYS A 279 13.99 -2.99 4.33
CA LYS A 279 13.43 -2.65 3.02
C LYS A 279 13.79 -1.23 2.62
N ARG A 280 13.98 -1.01 1.30
CA ARG A 280 14.11 0.30 0.64
C ARG A 280 13.03 0.48 -0.42
N ASN A 281 12.86 1.71 -0.87
CA ASN A 281 11.99 2.10 -1.98
C ASN A 281 10.54 1.65 -1.74
N VAL A 282 10.02 1.96 -0.55
CA VAL A 282 8.58 1.88 -0.24
C VAL A 282 7.96 3.22 -0.62
N GLU A 283 7.03 3.18 -1.58
CA GLU A 283 6.37 4.37 -2.09
C GLU A 283 5.18 4.75 -1.19
N GLN A 284 5.10 6.02 -0.78
CA GLN A 284 4.02 6.56 0.07
C GLN A 284 3.65 5.66 1.27
N PRO A 285 4.59 5.34 2.18
CA PRO A 285 4.31 4.45 3.29
C PRO A 285 3.34 5.05 4.31
N THR A 286 2.19 4.41 4.46
CA THR A 286 1.07 4.83 5.33
C THR A 286 0.72 3.78 6.39
N GLY A 287 0.89 2.48 6.11
CA GLY A 287 0.59 1.40 7.05
C GLY A 287 1.64 0.27 7.04
N LEU A 288 1.86 -0.34 8.21
CA LEU A 288 2.74 -1.48 8.44
C LEU A 288 2.13 -2.38 9.52
N ARG A 289 2.09 -3.70 9.28
CA ARG A 289 1.70 -4.74 10.26
C ARG A 289 2.57 -5.98 10.12
N ILE A 290 2.77 -6.73 11.20
CA ILE A 290 3.45 -8.03 11.20
C ILE A 290 2.40 -9.15 11.24
N PHE A 291 2.42 -10.01 10.23
CA PHE A 291 1.67 -11.26 10.21
C PHE A 291 2.51 -12.39 10.80
N GLN A 292 2.06 -12.97 11.91
CA GLN A 292 2.58 -14.23 12.45
C GLN A 292 1.48 -14.88 13.32
N PRO A 293 1.15 -16.19 13.16
CA PRO A 293 -0.01 -16.81 13.82
C PRO A 293 -0.03 -16.73 15.36
N LEU A 294 1.14 -16.70 16.01
CA LEU A 294 1.28 -16.65 17.48
C LEU A 294 1.33 -15.22 18.04
N LYS A 295 1.18 -14.19 17.19
CA LYS A 295 1.09 -12.78 17.63
C LYS A 295 -0.17 -12.49 18.45
N TYR A 296 -1.28 -13.14 18.10
CA TYR A 296 -2.60 -12.89 18.69
C TYR A 296 -3.12 -14.12 19.43
N ASN A 297 -3.74 -13.90 20.59
CA ASN A 297 -4.33 -14.98 21.37
C ASN A 297 -5.69 -15.41 20.78
N LEU A 298 -5.68 -16.38 19.88
CA LEU A 298 -6.91 -16.88 19.23
C LEU A 298 -7.77 -17.76 20.17
N SER A 299 -7.27 -18.10 21.35
CA SER A 299 -7.98 -18.88 22.38
C SER A 299 -8.89 -18.03 23.29
N VAL A 300 -8.91 -16.70 23.13
CA VAL A 300 -9.79 -15.83 23.92
C VAL A 300 -11.25 -16.05 23.53
N ALA A 301 -12.06 -16.49 24.49
CA ALA A 301 -13.48 -16.71 24.29
C ALA A 301 -14.23 -15.38 24.05
N ASN A 302 -14.89 -15.26 22.90
CA ASN A 302 -15.81 -14.16 22.63
C ASN A 302 -17.04 -14.28 23.55
N ARG A 303 -17.37 -13.19 24.27
CA ARG A 303 -18.51 -13.12 25.21
C ARG A 303 -19.83 -12.70 24.55
N CYS A 304 -19.79 -12.25 23.30
CA CYS A 304 -20.95 -11.76 22.56
C CYS A 304 -21.93 -12.82 21.99
N PRO A 305 -21.54 -14.07 21.64
CA PRO A 305 -22.48 -15.09 21.15
C PRO A 305 -23.57 -15.48 22.16
N THR A 306 -23.36 -15.24 23.44
CA THR A 306 -24.33 -15.46 24.54
C THR A 306 -25.00 -14.16 24.99
N SER A 307 -24.85 -13.06 24.25
CA SER A 307 -25.46 -11.76 24.58
C SER A 307 -26.90 -11.65 24.07
N ALA A 308 -27.71 -10.83 24.76
CA ALA A 308 -29.04 -10.40 24.28
C ALA A 308 -28.96 -9.18 23.35
N CYS A 309 -27.79 -8.85 22.80
CA CYS A 309 -27.59 -7.65 22.00
C CYS A 309 -28.15 -7.86 20.58
N SER A 310 -29.13 -7.04 20.19
CA SER A 310 -29.81 -7.13 18.90
C SER A 310 -28.93 -6.73 17.70
N HIS A 311 -28.07 -5.73 17.85
CA HIS A 311 -27.34 -5.10 16.74
C HIS A 311 -25.81 -5.15 16.92
N LEU A 312 -25.26 -4.41 17.89
CA LEU A 312 -23.84 -4.47 18.24
C LEU A 312 -23.66 -5.03 19.66
N CYS A 313 -22.66 -5.89 19.82
CA CYS A 313 -22.10 -6.27 21.09
C CYS A 313 -20.62 -5.89 21.09
N LEU A 314 -20.22 -4.99 21.98
CA LEU A 314 -18.88 -4.41 22.03
C LEU A 314 -18.17 -4.89 23.31
N LEU A 315 -16.93 -5.34 23.18
CA LEU A 315 -16.17 -5.86 24.32
C LEU A 315 -15.78 -4.73 25.30
N VAL A 316 -15.83 -5.03 26.60
CA VAL A 316 -15.36 -4.14 27.66
C VAL A 316 -14.58 -4.97 28.69
N PRO A 317 -13.80 -4.36 29.60
CA PRO A 317 -13.12 -5.10 30.66
C PRO A 317 -14.09 -5.98 31.44
N GLN A 318 -13.75 -7.26 31.54
CA GLN A 318 -14.54 -8.32 32.21
C GLN A 318 -15.94 -8.61 31.62
N GLY A 319 -16.34 -8.03 30.47
CA GLY A 319 -17.69 -8.23 29.95
C GLY A 319 -17.89 -7.82 28.49
N PHE A 320 -19.11 -7.37 28.18
CA PHE A 320 -19.53 -6.73 26.93
C PHE A 320 -20.60 -5.66 27.21
N ARG A 321 -20.89 -4.81 26.22
CA ARG A 321 -22.03 -3.87 26.22
C ARG A 321 -22.78 -3.94 24.89
N CYS A 322 -24.11 -3.93 24.96
CA CYS A 322 -24.94 -3.79 23.77
C CYS A 322 -24.95 -2.33 23.30
N ALA A 323 -24.91 -2.12 21.99
CA ALA A 323 -24.98 -0.80 21.38
C ALA A 323 -25.85 -0.82 20.11
N CYS A 324 -26.38 0.35 19.75
CA CYS A 324 -27.27 0.54 18.61
C CYS A 324 -26.57 1.36 17.49
N PRO A 325 -26.96 1.18 16.21
CA PRO A 325 -26.51 2.02 15.10
C PRO A 325 -26.68 3.54 15.33
N ASP A 326 -25.97 4.35 14.56
CA ASP A 326 -26.18 5.80 14.53
C ASP A 326 -27.65 6.15 14.22
N GLY A 327 -28.26 7.00 15.06
CA GLY A 327 -29.65 7.44 14.92
C GLY A 327 -30.69 6.55 15.59
N SER A 328 -30.27 5.45 16.22
CA SER A 328 -31.15 4.51 16.95
C SER A 328 -30.88 4.49 18.46
N VAL A 329 -31.91 4.13 19.23
CA VAL A 329 -31.96 4.15 20.69
C VAL A 329 -32.08 2.73 21.25
N LEU A 330 -31.45 2.47 22.40
CA LEU A 330 -31.56 1.21 23.12
C LEU A 330 -32.88 1.20 23.93
N HIS A 331 -33.71 0.18 23.73
CA HIS A 331 -34.93 0.00 24.53
C HIS A 331 -34.55 -0.36 25.97
N ILE A 332 -34.94 0.52 26.92
CA ILE A 332 -34.61 0.37 28.34
C ILE A 332 -35.33 -0.83 28.98
N LEU A 333 -36.50 -1.22 28.45
CA LEU A 333 -37.29 -2.36 28.95
C LEU A 333 -36.72 -3.70 28.46
N ASP A 334 -36.27 -3.75 27.20
CA ASP A 334 -35.80 -4.97 26.52
C ASP A 334 -34.27 -4.96 26.41
N PHE A 335 -33.57 -4.99 27.55
CA PHE A 335 -32.11 -4.84 27.71
C PHE A 335 -31.24 -5.49 26.60
N GLY A 336 -30.93 -4.72 25.54
CA GLY A 336 -30.14 -5.17 24.39
C GLY A 336 -30.82 -4.96 23.02
N SER A 337 -32.13 -4.70 23.01
CA SER A 337 -32.92 -4.35 21.83
C SER A 337 -32.75 -2.89 21.41
N CYS A 338 -32.79 -2.62 20.11
CA CYS A 338 -32.66 -1.29 19.50
C CYS A 338 -33.82 -1.03 18.54
N ASP A 339 -34.26 0.22 18.40
CA ASP A 339 -35.31 0.64 17.45
C ASP A 339 -34.85 0.70 15.97
N ALA A 340 -33.88 -0.15 15.60
CA ALA A 340 -33.28 -0.24 14.27
C ALA A 340 -33.76 -1.50 13.50
N GLY A 341 -33.78 -1.39 12.17
CA GLY A 341 -34.11 -2.50 11.28
C GLY A 341 -32.90 -3.40 11.00
N PHE A 342 -33.12 -4.72 11.01
CA PHE A 342 -32.06 -5.71 10.78
C PHE A 342 -31.54 -5.68 9.32
N GLU A 343 -30.21 -5.65 9.18
CA GLU A 343 -29.49 -5.73 7.90
C GLU A 343 -29.06 -7.19 7.62
N VAL A 344 -29.29 -7.69 6.41
CA VAL A 344 -28.88 -9.04 5.97
C VAL A 344 -27.34 -9.16 5.97
N PRO A 345 -26.75 -10.22 6.57
CA PRO A 345 -25.30 -10.43 6.57
C PRO A 345 -24.65 -10.31 5.18
N LYS A 346 -23.60 -9.50 5.05
CA LYS A 346 -22.91 -9.36 3.77
C LYS A 346 -22.06 -10.62 3.50
N PRO A 347 -22.08 -11.16 2.26
CA PRO A 347 -21.33 -12.37 1.93
C PRO A 347 -19.83 -12.15 2.17
N GLN A 348 -19.12 -13.21 2.53
CA GLN A 348 -17.67 -13.19 2.67
C GLN A 348 -16.99 -12.72 1.36
N PRO A 349 -15.73 -12.24 1.42
CA PRO A 349 -14.98 -11.91 0.21
C PRO A 349 -14.86 -13.13 -0.72
N TYR A 350 -14.70 -12.91 -2.02
CA TYR A 350 -14.42 -14.01 -2.94
C TYR A 350 -12.96 -14.48 -2.76
N ARG A 351 -12.74 -15.80 -2.66
CA ARG A 351 -11.38 -16.38 -2.64
C ARG A 351 -10.88 -16.50 -4.08
N CYS A 352 -9.99 -15.60 -4.50
CA CYS A 352 -9.40 -15.63 -5.83
C CYS A 352 -8.60 -16.94 -6.04
N PRO A 353 -8.96 -17.81 -7.02
CA PRO A 353 -8.29 -19.10 -7.22
C PRO A 353 -6.99 -19.00 -8.04
N CYS A 354 -6.64 -17.80 -8.52
CA CYS A 354 -5.43 -17.59 -9.32
C CYS A 354 -4.16 -17.87 -8.50
N ARG A 355 -3.07 -18.18 -9.22
CA ARG A 355 -1.76 -18.52 -8.67
C ARG A 355 -0.67 -17.63 -9.26
N ASN A 356 0.53 -17.75 -8.71
CA ASN A 356 1.76 -17.13 -9.23
C ASN A 356 1.63 -15.61 -9.47
N GLY A 357 1.01 -14.89 -8.52
CA GLY A 357 0.76 -13.44 -8.64
C GLY A 357 -0.37 -13.05 -9.60
N GLY A 358 -1.14 -13.99 -10.14
CA GLY A 358 -2.34 -13.70 -10.93
C GLY A 358 -3.45 -13.04 -10.09
N HIS A 359 -4.27 -12.21 -10.75
CA HIS A 359 -5.37 -11.45 -10.14
C HIS A 359 -6.71 -11.79 -10.81
N CYS A 360 -7.81 -11.63 -10.07
CA CYS A 360 -9.16 -11.94 -10.50
C CYS A 360 -9.88 -10.73 -11.10
N GLU A 361 -10.13 -10.72 -12.41
CA GLU A 361 -10.99 -9.70 -13.05
C GLU A 361 -12.42 -10.23 -13.24
N GLY A 362 -13.38 -9.48 -12.70
CA GLY A 362 -14.81 -9.69 -12.92
C GLY A 362 -15.41 -10.90 -12.19
N VAL A 363 -16.62 -10.71 -11.66
CA VAL A 363 -17.46 -11.81 -11.16
C VAL A 363 -18.79 -11.74 -11.91
N GLN A 364 -18.99 -12.64 -12.87
CA GLN A 364 -20.28 -12.84 -13.54
C GLN A 364 -20.62 -14.32 -13.45
N GLU A 365 -21.82 -14.63 -12.95
CA GLU A 365 -22.37 -16.00 -12.88
C GLU A 365 -21.38 -17.02 -12.25
N ASP A 366 -20.81 -16.67 -11.11
CA ASP A 366 -19.76 -17.40 -10.35
C ASP A 366 -18.46 -17.73 -11.13
N LYS A 367 -18.33 -17.26 -12.37
CA LYS A 367 -17.16 -17.48 -13.22
C LYS A 367 -16.22 -16.27 -13.18
N VAL A 368 -15.11 -16.45 -12.49
CA VAL A 368 -14.06 -15.43 -12.32
C VAL A 368 -12.90 -15.69 -13.27
N VAL A 369 -12.39 -14.64 -13.93
CA VAL A 369 -11.31 -14.75 -14.92
C VAL A 369 -9.98 -14.34 -14.30
N CYS A 370 -9.02 -15.26 -14.29
CA CYS A 370 -7.65 -14.95 -13.88
C CYS A 370 -6.90 -14.18 -14.98
N LYS A 371 -6.31 -13.04 -14.60
CA LYS A 371 -5.27 -12.37 -15.36
C LYS A 371 -3.92 -12.84 -14.87
N CYS A 372 -3.12 -13.37 -15.79
CA CYS A 372 -1.81 -13.93 -15.48
C CYS A 372 -0.69 -12.94 -15.82
N PRO A 373 0.40 -12.89 -15.03
CA PRO A 373 1.63 -12.23 -15.44
C PRO A 373 2.17 -12.82 -16.75
N SER A 374 3.00 -12.08 -17.48
CA SER A 374 3.54 -12.46 -18.80
C SER A 374 4.43 -13.72 -18.83
N GLU A 375 4.69 -14.32 -17.66
CA GLU A 375 5.44 -15.55 -17.45
C GLU A 375 4.52 -16.78 -17.22
N PHE A 376 3.19 -16.59 -17.11
CA PHE A 376 2.24 -17.65 -16.73
C PHE A 376 0.98 -17.70 -17.61
N GLU A 377 0.45 -18.91 -17.80
CA GLU A 377 -0.78 -19.20 -18.55
C GLU A 377 -1.62 -20.30 -17.86
N GLY A 378 -2.81 -20.57 -18.38
CA GLY A 378 -3.77 -21.51 -17.79
C GLY A 378 -5.04 -20.82 -17.27
N MET A 379 -5.93 -21.59 -16.65
CA MET A 379 -7.20 -21.06 -16.13
C MET A 379 -7.02 -20.26 -14.83
N HIS A 380 -5.98 -20.59 -14.08
CA HIS A 380 -5.62 -20.04 -12.78
C HIS A 380 -4.14 -19.59 -12.74
N CYS A 381 -3.52 -19.36 -13.90
CA CYS A 381 -2.10 -19.00 -14.04
C CYS A 381 -1.14 -20.08 -13.50
N GLU A 382 -1.58 -21.33 -13.53
CA GLU A 382 -0.92 -22.50 -12.96
C GLU A 382 0.27 -23.00 -13.79
N ASN A 383 0.33 -22.69 -15.09
CA ASN A 383 1.39 -23.14 -15.99
C ASN A 383 2.40 -22.02 -16.21
N PHE A 384 3.67 -22.26 -15.92
CA PHE A 384 4.73 -21.35 -16.37
C PHE A 384 4.84 -21.43 -17.89
N ILE A 385 4.87 -20.28 -18.57
CA ILE A 385 5.05 -20.18 -20.03
C ILE A 385 6.48 -20.62 -20.35
N SER A 386 6.63 -21.91 -20.56
CA SER A 386 7.85 -22.53 -21.05
C SER A 386 8.16 -22.01 -22.45
N ARG A 387 8.81 -20.83 -22.51
CA ARG A 387 9.61 -20.38 -23.65
C ARG A 387 10.82 -21.31 -23.81
N ARG A 388 10.55 -22.56 -24.21
CA ARG A 388 11.45 -23.26 -25.12
C ARG A 388 11.76 -22.25 -26.21
N ARG A 389 13.05 -21.97 -26.42
CA ARG A 389 13.47 -21.52 -27.74
C ARG A 389 13.10 -22.66 -28.68
N ILE A 390 11.93 -22.55 -29.31
CA ILE A 390 11.54 -23.44 -30.39
C ILE A 390 12.39 -23.02 -31.57
N SER A 391 13.64 -23.49 -31.55
CA SER A 391 14.49 -23.63 -32.73
C SER A 391 13.99 -24.80 -33.56
N SER A 392 12.69 -24.79 -33.90
CA SER A 392 12.19 -25.54 -35.04
C SER A 392 12.55 -24.76 -36.29
N LEU A 393 12.90 -25.49 -37.33
CA LEU A 393 13.07 -24.97 -38.68
C LEU A 393 11.75 -24.30 -39.12
N GLY A 394 11.83 -23.14 -39.80
CA GLY A 394 10.67 -22.47 -40.41
C GLY A 394 10.30 -21.13 -39.77
N GLY A 395 11.02 -20.06 -40.14
CA GLY A 395 10.76 -18.69 -39.65
C GLY A 395 11.90 -17.75 -40.00
N ALA A 396 12.07 -17.42 -41.29
CA ALA A 396 13.21 -16.65 -41.76
C ALA A 396 13.13 -15.17 -41.34
N SER A 397 14.24 -14.61 -40.86
CA SER A 397 14.41 -13.16 -40.68
C SER A 397 15.86 -12.73 -40.89
N GLY A 398 16.06 -11.63 -41.62
CA GLY A 398 17.34 -10.92 -41.78
C GLY A 398 18.45 -11.69 -42.52
N VAL A 399 19.23 -12.47 -41.78
CA VAL A 399 20.66 -12.68 -42.09
C VAL A 399 20.94 -13.83 -43.07
N ALA A 400 20.17 -14.93 -42.99
CA ALA A 400 20.43 -16.12 -43.81
C ALA A 400 20.18 -15.91 -45.31
N ALA A 401 19.30 -14.97 -45.69
CA ALA A 401 18.92 -14.71 -47.07
C ALA A 401 20.06 -14.07 -47.91
N VAL A 402 21.00 -13.38 -47.27
CA VAL A 402 22.12 -12.70 -47.95
C VAL A 402 23.35 -13.61 -48.08
N LEU A 403 23.63 -14.43 -47.05
CA LEU A 403 24.83 -15.26 -47.02
C LEU A 403 24.81 -16.39 -48.08
N VAL A 404 23.66 -17.01 -48.34
CA VAL A 404 23.54 -18.10 -49.32
C VAL A 404 23.93 -17.66 -50.75
N PRO A 405 23.35 -16.60 -51.35
CA PRO A 405 23.76 -16.15 -52.68
C PRO A 405 25.22 -15.65 -52.72
N VAL A 406 25.71 -15.00 -51.65
CA VAL A 406 27.13 -14.57 -51.58
C VAL A 406 28.08 -15.78 -51.60
N ILE A 407 27.78 -16.85 -50.85
CA ILE A 407 28.56 -18.09 -50.86
C ILE A 407 28.50 -18.77 -52.23
N ILE A 408 27.34 -18.79 -52.89
CA ILE A 408 27.19 -19.33 -54.25
C ILE A 408 28.04 -18.53 -55.26
N VAL A 409 28.03 -17.20 -55.20
CA VAL A 409 28.87 -16.34 -56.06
C VAL A 409 30.35 -16.58 -55.80
N LEU A 410 30.78 -16.71 -54.54
CA LEU A 410 32.18 -17.04 -54.20
C LEU A 410 32.59 -18.41 -54.75
N ILE A 411 31.74 -19.43 -54.65
CA ILE A 411 31.98 -20.76 -55.24
C ILE A 411 32.10 -20.66 -56.76
N ILE A 412 31.20 -19.94 -57.43
CA ILE A 412 31.25 -19.73 -58.89
C ILE A 412 32.55 -19.02 -59.30
N MET A 413 33.00 -18.00 -58.55
CA MET A 413 34.26 -17.30 -58.80
C MET A 413 35.48 -18.21 -58.62
N ILE A 414 35.48 -19.10 -57.62
CA ILE A 414 36.54 -20.10 -57.41
C ILE A 414 36.54 -21.15 -58.54
N VAL A 415 35.37 -21.60 -59.00
CA VAL A 415 35.25 -22.51 -60.15
C VAL A 415 35.71 -21.84 -61.45
N ALA A 416 35.36 -20.57 -61.67
CA ALA A 416 35.83 -19.79 -62.82
C ALA A 416 37.35 -19.58 -62.79
N ALA A 417 37.93 -19.23 -61.64
CA ALA A 417 39.37 -19.06 -61.47
C ALA A 417 40.15 -20.37 -61.66
N THR A 418 39.65 -21.49 -61.11
CA THR A 418 40.29 -22.80 -61.28
C THR A 418 40.17 -23.31 -62.72
N LEU A 419 39.03 -23.11 -63.39
CA LEU A 419 38.89 -23.37 -64.83
C LEU A 419 39.85 -22.52 -65.67
N PHE A 420 39.97 -21.22 -65.39
CA PHE A 420 40.89 -20.33 -66.09
C PHE A 420 42.35 -20.78 -65.92
N VAL A 421 42.77 -21.12 -64.70
CA VAL A 421 44.13 -21.66 -64.43
C VAL A 421 44.33 -23.01 -65.14
N CYS A 422 43.33 -23.89 -65.16
CA CYS A 422 43.41 -25.18 -65.86
C CYS A 422 43.49 -25.03 -67.38
N VAL A 423 42.70 -24.14 -67.99
CA VAL A 423 42.77 -23.83 -69.43
C VAL A 423 44.12 -23.20 -69.78
N ARG A 424 44.59 -22.23 -68.99
CA ARG A 424 45.87 -21.55 -69.23
C ARG A 424 47.07 -22.49 -69.02
N ARG A 425 46.99 -23.46 -68.09
CA ARG A 425 47.98 -24.55 -67.95
C ARG A 425 47.92 -25.57 -69.09
N ARG A 426 46.73 -25.90 -69.63
CA ARG A 426 46.58 -26.78 -70.80
C ARG A 426 47.10 -26.14 -72.09
N HIS A 427 46.99 -24.82 -72.25
CA HIS A 427 47.56 -24.10 -73.39
C HIS A 427 49.10 -23.96 -73.36
N PHE A 428 49.78 -24.36 -72.27
CA PHE A 428 51.24 -24.21 -72.11
C PHE A 428 52.01 -25.54 -72.00
N LYS A 429 51.41 -26.66 -72.45
CA LYS A 429 52.14 -27.89 -72.79
C LYS A 429 51.69 -28.41 -74.15
N GLN A 430 52.64 -28.45 -75.08
CA GLN A 430 52.46 -28.73 -76.51
C GLN A 430 52.59 -30.24 -76.80
N SER A 431 51.93 -30.72 -77.87
CA SER A 431 52.25 -31.92 -78.69
C SER A 431 52.53 -33.27 -78.00
N GLY A 432 51.77 -34.33 -78.35
CA GLY A 432 52.15 -35.71 -77.96
C GLY A 432 51.14 -36.85 -78.17
N LEU A 433 50.87 -37.21 -79.44
CA LEU A 433 50.53 -38.53 -80.00
C LEU A 433 49.91 -39.68 -79.11
N GLY A 434 48.76 -40.22 -79.55
CA GLY A 434 48.49 -41.68 -79.55
C GLY A 434 47.43 -42.27 -78.58
N GLY A 435 46.64 -43.26 -79.07
CA GLY A 435 45.91 -44.24 -78.23
C GLY A 435 44.40 -44.43 -78.48
N SER A 436 43.99 -45.61 -78.96
CA SER A 436 42.60 -46.14 -79.01
C SER A 436 42.24 -46.79 -77.64
N THR A 437 41.02 -47.18 -77.22
CA THR A 437 39.83 -47.77 -77.89
C THR A 437 38.52 -47.62 -77.07
N GLN A 438 37.34 -47.54 -77.73
CA GLN A 438 36.01 -48.16 -77.38
C GLN A 438 35.32 -47.87 -76.01
N SER A 439 33.98 -47.90 -75.81
CA SER A 439 32.79 -48.17 -76.67
C SER A 439 31.43 -47.67 -76.05
N VAL A 440 30.43 -47.37 -76.91
CA VAL A 440 28.93 -47.66 -76.86
C VAL A 440 28.20 -47.65 -75.48
N SER A 441 27.00 -47.07 -75.22
CA SER A 441 25.96 -46.18 -75.86
C SER A 441 24.90 -45.80 -74.76
N PHE A 442 23.72 -45.14 -74.87
CA PHE A 442 22.77 -44.61 -75.90
C PHE A 442 22.39 -43.12 -75.53
N ARG A 443 21.38 -42.32 -75.99
CA ARG A 443 20.00 -42.36 -76.60
C ARG A 443 18.84 -42.77 -75.66
N SER A 444 17.63 -42.18 -75.67
CA SER A 444 16.95 -41.12 -76.50
C SER A 444 16.32 -40.03 -75.61
N GLY A 445 16.01 -38.78 -76.02
CA GLY A 445 14.91 -38.30 -76.90
C GLY A 445 13.68 -37.83 -76.07
N THR A 446 12.89 -36.78 -76.36
CA THR A 446 12.77 -35.83 -77.50
C THR A 446 12.04 -34.52 -77.11
N ASN A 447 12.36 -33.42 -77.80
CA ASN A 447 11.56 -32.31 -78.44
C ASN A 447 10.09 -32.04 -77.99
N VAL A 448 9.44 -30.86 -78.18
CA VAL A 448 9.28 -30.00 -79.39
C VAL A 448 8.89 -28.53 -79.01
N GLU A 449 9.57 -27.54 -79.61
CA GLU A 449 9.15 -26.33 -80.39
C GLU A 449 7.79 -25.60 -80.08
N PHE A 450 7.54 -24.29 -80.38
CA PHE A 450 7.99 -23.42 -81.49
C PHE A 450 8.10 -21.90 -81.15
N SER A 451 9.14 -21.23 -81.70
CA SER A 451 9.17 -20.06 -82.63
C SER A 451 7.96 -19.09 -82.81
N PRO A 452 8.12 -17.87 -83.42
CA PRO A 452 9.34 -17.05 -83.68
C PRO A 452 9.19 -15.48 -83.59
N ASN A 453 10.26 -14.74 -83.95
CA ASN A 453 10.31 -13.35 -84.50
C ASN A 453 10.01 -12.15 -83.55
N PHE A 454 10.49 -10.90 -83.78
CA PHE A 454 11.18 -10.27 -84.93
C PHE A 454 12.22 -9.18 -84.52
N MET A 455 12.67 -8.31 -85.46
CA MET A 455 13.71 -7.25 -85.33
C MET A 455 13.27 -6.01 -84.46
N ARG A 456 14.03 -4.93 -84.18
CA ARG A 456 15.18 -4.26 -84.88
C ARG A 456 15.88 -3.15 -84.03
N ASN A 457 17.19 -2.93 -84.27
CA ASN A 457 18.05 -1.71 -84.15
C ASN A 457 17.70 -0.46 -83.27
N ARG A 458 18.69 -0.04 -82.42
CA ARG A 458 19.46 1.27 -82.36
C ARG A 458 18.74 2.66 -82.62
N PRO A 459 19.30 3.82 -82.14
CA PRO A 459 20.08 4.16 -80.92
C PRO A 459 19.81 5.60 -80.30
N VAL A 460 20.70 6.07 -79.40
CA VAL A 460 21.03 7.47 -78.97
C VAL A 460 20.23 8.15 -77.82
N GLU A 461 20.92 9.10 -77.15
CA GLU A 461 20.52 10.18 -76.22
C GLU A 461 20.44 9.90 -74.70
N ALA A 462 20.69 10.86 -73.77
CA ALA A 462 21.68 11.97 -73.74
C ALA A 462 21.73 12.68 -72.35
N ASN A 463 22.83 12.51 -71.60
CA ASN A 463 23.46 13.46 -70.65
C ASN A 463 22.78 14.01 -69.36
N SER A 464 23.66 14.40 -68.41
CA SER A 464 23.45 15.17 -67.16
C SER A 464 22.72 14.48 -65.98
N GLY A 465 23.14 14.63 -64.71
CA GLY A 465 24.29 15.39 -64.20
C GLY A 465 24.75 15.06 -62.76
N GLU A 466 26.02 15.32 -62.51
CA GLU A 466 26.87 15.22 -61.30
C GLU A 466 26.64 16.34 -60.24
N PRO A 467 27.35 16.43 -59.08
CA PRO A 467 27.96 15.39 -58.21
C PRO A 467 27.90 15.71 -56.66
N LEU A 468 28.54 14.86 -55.84
CA LEU A 468 29.55 15.09 -54.73
C LEU A 468 29.71 16.50 -54.09
N ASP A 469 30.23 16.72 -52.86
CA ASP A 469 30.84 15.88 -51.78
C ASP A 469 30.90 16.69 -50.45
N ALA A 470 31.15 16.06 -49.28
CA ALA A 470 31.64 16.76 -48.08
C ALA A 470 32.29 15.82 -47.01
N GLU A 471 33.40 16.25 -46.40
CA GLU A 471 34.17 15.51 -45.38
C GLU A 471 34.12 16.19 -43.98
N PHE A 472 34.63 15.53 -42.95
CA PHE A 472 34.56 15.96 -41.54
C PHE A 472 35.42 17.19 -41.17
N GLY A 473 34.94 17.96 -40.19
CA GLY A 473 35.71 18.97 -39.46
C GLY A 473 35.26 19.05 -37.99
N LEU A 474 36.21 19.22 -37.07
CA LEU A 474 35.99 19.33 -35.62
C LEU A 474 36.53 20.68 -35.12
N ASN A 475 35.78 21.39 -34.28
CA ASN A 475 36.33 22.31 -33.26
C ASN A 475 35.27 22.84 -32.26
N ASP A 476 35.80 23.35 -31.15
CA ASP A 476 35.21 23.61 -29.82
C ASP A 476 33.84 24.31 -29.64
N VAL A 477 33.05 23.69 -28.74
CA VAL A 477 32.55 24.25 -27.45
C VAL A 477 32.10 25.73 -27.41
N ASN A 478 30.77 25.94 -27.21
CA ASN A 478 30.26 26.61 -26.00
C ASN A 478 28.72 26.59 -25.83
N LYS A 479 28.28 26.71 -24.56
CA LYS A 479 26.90 26.98 -24.05
C LYS A 479 25.84 25.86 -24.12
N PRO A 480 24.81 25.90 -23.23
CA PRO A 480 24.04 24.71 -22.87
C PRO A 480 22.72 24.53 -23.63
N THR A 481 22.29 23.28 -23.77
CA THR A 481 20.95 22.90 -24.27
C THR A 481 19.95 22.85 -23.12
N ASP A 482 19.02 23.81 -23.09
CA ASP A 482 17.77 23.69 -22.32
C ASP A 482 16.84 22.70 -23.04
N PHE A 483 16.20 21.79 -22.30
CA PHE A 483 15.42 20.68 -22.86
C PHE A 483 13.92 20.83 -22.53
N SER A 484 13.25 21.72 -23.28
CA SER A 484 11.80 21.83 -23.27
C SER A 484 11.14 20.66 -24.01
N ASN A 485 10.22 19.95 -23.36
CA ASN A 485 9.52 18.78 -23.91
C ASN A 485 8.35 19.21 -24.82
N PRO A 486 8.31 18.83 -26.11
CA PRO A 486 7.35 19.37 -27.08
C PRO A 486 6.02 18.60 -27.10
N MET A 487 4.98 19.18 -26.47
CA MET A 487 3.58 18.89 -26.81
C MET A 487 2.72 20.14 -26.56
N TYR A 488 2.26 20.79 -27.64
CA TYR A 488 0.96 21.47 -27.82
C TYR A 488 1.00 22.41 -29.04
N GLU A 489 1.18 21.86 -30.24
CA GLU A 489 0.76 22.55 -31.47
C GLU A 489 -0.72 22.26 -31.73
N ALA A 490 -1.59 23.21 -31.38
CA ALA A 490 -2.98 23.23 -31.83
C ALA A 490 -3.48 24.69 -31.90
N LEU A 491 -3.87 25.12 -33.10
CA LEU A 491 -4.47 26.43 -33.41
C LEU A 491 -3.55 27.64 -33.19
N GLY A 492 -2.86 28.07 -34.25
CA GLY A 492 -2.10 29.32 -34.28
C GLY A 492 -2.88 30.52 -34.83
N ASN A 493 -2.32 31.71 -34.58
CA ASN A 493 -2.35 32.96 -35.36
C ASN A 493 -3.67 33.44 -35.99
N LEU A 494 -4.10 34.66 -35.65
CA LEU A 494 -3.78 35.83 -36.50
C LEU A 494 -4.06 37.19 -35.82
N ASP A 495 -3.54 38.24 -36.45
CA ASP A 495 -3.18 39.55 -35.91
C ASP A 495 -4.21 40.69 -36.06
N THR A 496 -4.05 41.73 -35.21
CA THR A 496 -4.40 43.17 -35.42
C THR A 496 -5.84 43.66 -35.68
N GLY A 497 -6.15 44.88 -35.18
CA GLY A 497 -7.10 45.80 -35.83
C GLY A 497 -8.09 46.58 -34.95
N ASP A 498 -7.88 47.90 -34.83
CA ASP A 498 -8.88 48.93 -34.42
C ASP A 498 -9.46 49.60 -35.71
N PRO A 499 -10.52 50.46 -35.69
CA PRO A 499 -11.61 50.64 -34.71
C PRO A 499 -13.03 50.88 -35.32
N ALA A 500 -14.05 50.97 -34.44
CA ALA A 500 -15.25 51.85 -34.50
C ALA A 500 -16.54 51.54 -35.35
N LYS A 501 -17.67 52.00 -34.77
CA LYS A 501 -19.03 52.29 -35.30
C LYS A 501 -20.00 51.14 -35.72
N GLY A 502 -21.17 51.10 -35.06
CA GLY A 502 -22.46 50.92 -35.75
C GLY A 502 -23.58 50.10 -35.07
N ILE A 503 -24.50 50.77 -34.36
CA ILE A 503 -25.99 50.67 -34.44
C ILE A 503 -26.56 49.29 -34.87
N GLU A 504 -27.37 48.55 -34.10
CA GLU A 504 -28.31 48.87 -32.98
C GLU A 504 -28.53 47.58 -32.10
N ARG A 505 -29.49 47.36 -31.17
CA ARG A 505 -30.73 48.03 -30.72
C ARG A 505 -31.09 47.64 -29.24
N ASP A 506 -32.20 48.20 -28.74
CA ASP A 506 -33.19 47.75 -27.73
C ASP A 506 -32.86 46.65 -26.68
N ASP A 507 -33.21 46.80 -25.39
CA ASP A 507 -33.61 47.99 -24.61
C ASP A 507 -33.57 47.71 -23.08
N LYS A 508 -33.50 48.78 -22.25
CA LYS A 508 -33.79 48.95 -20.79
C LYS A 508 -33.75 47.78 -19.77
N LYS A 509 -33.48 47.99 -18.46
CA LYS A 509 -32.65 48.93 -17.64
C LYS A 509 -33.00 48.75 -16.14
N LYS A 510 -31.99 48.71 -15.25
CA LYS A 510 -31.92 49.12 -13.81
C LYS A 510 -30.89 48.21 -13.09
N LYS A 511 -29.60 48.54 -13.02
CA LYS A 511 -28.90 49.69 -12.37
C LYS A 511 -28.86 49.56 -10.83
N TYR A 512 -27.68 49.22 -10.32
CA TYR A 512 -27.25 49.35 -8.91
C TYR A 512 -27.00 50.83 -8.56
N GLU A 513 -26.93 51.12 -7.26
CA GLU A 513 -26.29 52.35 -6.73
C GLU A 513 -25.38 51.98 -5.54
N ARG A 514 -24.36 52.80 -5.26
CA ARG A 514 -23.20 52.43 -4.43
C ARG A 514 -22.70 53.61 -3.61
N SER A 515 -22.41 53.39 -2.34
CA SER A 515 -21.66 54.32 -1.47
C SER A 515 -20.58 53.59 -0.67
N VAL A 516 -19.51 54.30 -0.32
CA VAL A 516 -18.27 53.81 0.31
C VAL A 516 -17.68 54.97 1.13
N PRO A 517 -17.20 54.75 2.37
CA PRO A 517 -15.82 55.18 2.65
C PRO A 517 -15.03 54.41 3.75
N LYS A 518 -13.78 54.06 3.38
CA LYS A 518 -12.53 54.20 4.19
C LYS A 518 -12.30 53.27 5.40
N ALA A 519 -11.07 53.34 5.93
CA ALA A 519 -10.45 52.41 6.87
C ALA A 519 -9.54 53.12 7.91
N ALA A 520 -9.25 52.43 9.02
CA ALA A 520 -8.26 52.73 10.06
C ALA A 520 -7.79 51.38 10.65
N VAL A 521 -6.50 51.03 10.71
CA VAL A 521 -5.42 51.44 11.67
C VAL A 521 -5.53 50.74 13.05
N LEU A 522 -4.39 50.21 13.52
CA LEU A 522 -4.20 49.36 14.71
C LEU A 522 -3.68 50.16 15.92
N HIS A 523 -4.15 49.86 17.15
CA HIS A 523 -3.33 49.55 18.36
C HIS A 523 -4.25 49.07 19.55
N PRO A 524 -3.80 48.77 20.81
CA PRO A 524 -4.02 47.41 21.34
C PRO A 524 -4.87 47.31 22.63
N SER A 525 -5.20 46.06 22.95
CA SER A 525 -5.39 45.43 24.28
C SER A 525 -5.69 46.30 25.51
N THR A 526 -6.82 46.02 26.16
CA THR A 526 -6.92 46.06 27.63
C THR A 526 -7.88 44.97 28.12
N VAL A 527 -7.58 44.35 29.27
CA VAL A 527 -8.31 43.19 29.79
C VAL A 527 -9.28 43.59 30.89
N LEU A 528 -10.52 43.10 30.83
CA LEU A 528 -11.46 43.11 31.96
C LEU A 528 -11.93 41.68 32.24
N TYR A 529 -11.34 41.06 33.25
CA TYR A 529 -11.85 39.82 33.84
C TYR A 529 -13.17 40.11 34.58
N ARG A 530 -14.18 39.26 34.41
CA ARG A 530 -15.38 39.26 35.26
C ARG A 530 -15.67 37.86 35.78
N SER A 531 -14.98 37.50 36.86
CA SER A 531 -15.12 36.23 37.55
C SER A 531 -16.38 36.20 38.42
N HIS A 532 -17.30 35.28 38.15
CA HIS A 532 -18.31 34.86 39.13
C HIS A 532 -17.86 33.57 39.82
N VAL A 533 -17.08 33.73 40.89
CA VAL A 533 -16.85 32.66 41.87
C VAL A 533 -17.88 32.82 42.98
N ARG A 534 -18.57 31.74 43.36
CA ARG A 534 -19.53 31.72 44.45
C ARG A 534 -18.83 31.15 45.69
N GLN A 535 -18.25 32.03 46.52
CA GLN A 535 -17.68 31.61 47.81
C GLN A 535 -18.79 31.36 48.83
N THR A 536 -18.74 30.20 49.48
CA THR A 536 -19.49 29.94 50.72
C THR A 536 -18.50 30.12 51.87
N ALA A 537 -18.76 31.06 52.77
CA ALA A 537 -17.93 31.26 53.96
C ALA A 537 -18.26 30.20 55.03
N LEU A 538 -17.25 29.83 55.82
CA LEU A 538 -17.41 29.09 57.08
C LEU A 538 -17.00 30.00 58.22
N ASP A 539 -17.75 29.91 59.33
CA ASP A 539 -17.61 30.75 60.51
C ASP A 539 -16.80 29.98 61.59
N PRO A 540 -15.77 30.56 62.22
CA PRO A 540 -14.88 29.82 63.10
C PRO A 540 -15.46 29.65 64.50
N THR A 541 -15.75 28.41 64.90
CA THR A 541 -16.11 28.04 66.27
C THR A 541 -14.93 27.41 67.01
N THR A 542 -14.73 27.80 68.26
CA THR A 542 -13.52 27.48 69.05
C THR A 542 -13.80 26.40 70.10
N VAL A 543 -13.82 25.14 69.68
CA VAL A 543 -13.69 23.99 70.59
C VAL A 543 -12.80 22.95 69.90
N ASP A 544 -11.72 22.55 70.57
CA ASP A 544 -10.86 21.44 70.15
C ASP A 544 -11.22 20.19 70.97
N THR A 545 -11.21 19.00 70.35
CA THR A 545 -11.50 17.72 71.02
C THR A 545 -10.72 16.58 70.37
N ASP A 546 -9.67 16.11 71.06
CA ASP A 546 -8.82 14.98 70.67
C ASP A 546 -9.63 13.67 70.44
N LYS A 547 -10.11 13.43 69.21
CA LYS A 547 -10.76 12.15 68.83
C LYS A 547 -10.44 11.58 67.45
N ASP A 548 -9.96 12.37 66.50
CA ASP A 548 -9.73 11.86 65.14
C ASP A 548 -8.41 11.07 64.96
N THR A 549 -7.59 10.94 66.01
CA THR A 549 -6.32 10.21 65.98
C THR A 549 -6.43 8.69 66.24
N GLN A 550 -7.62 8.17 66.56
CA GLN A 550 -7.81 6.72 66.81
C GLN A 550 -8.33 5.91 65.61
N ASN A 551 -9.00 6.53 64.62
CA ASN A 551 -9.56 5.82 63.47
C ASN A 551 -8.55 5.52 62.34
N LEU A 552 -7.28 5.93 62.47
CA LEU A 552 -6.22 5.67 61.47
C LEU A 552 -5.32 4.47 61.82
N VAL A 553 -5.75 3.60 62.75
CA VAL A 553 -4.95 2.46 63.26
C VAL A 553 -5.68 1.11 63.19
N GLU A 554 -6.96 1.07 62.76
CA GLU A 554 -7.74 -0.18 62.69
C GLU A 554 -8.00 -0.74 61.29
N GLU A 555 -7.86 0.02 60.20
CA GLU A 555 -8.03 -0.52 58.83
C GLU A 555 -6.79 -1.32 58.33
N ASP A 556 -5.61 -1.15 58.93
CA ASP A 556 -4.35 -1.80 58.52
C ASP A 556 -4.18 -3.22 59.11
N LYS A 557 -5.29 -3.95 59.31
CA LYS A 557 -5.33 -5.26 60.00
C LYS A 557 -6.26 -6.32 59.38
N SER A 558 -6.78 -6.09 58.17
CA SER A 558 -7.69 -7.03 57.51
C SER A 558 -7.22 -7.52 56.13
N GLU A 559 -5.94 -7.87 55.98
CA GLU A 559 -5.50 -8.81 54.92
C GLU A 559 -4.19 -9.54 55.34
N CYS A 560 -4.32 -10.80 55.76
CA CYS A 560 -3.27 -11.79 56.05
C CYS A 560 -3.86 -13.21 55.87
#